data_AF-A0A8J7NFD0-F1
#
_entry.id   AF-A0A8J7NFD0-F1
#
_cell.length_a   1.000
_cell.length_b   1.000
_cell.length_c   1.000
_cell.angle_alpha   90.00
_cell.angle_beta   90.00
_cell.angle_gamma   90.00
#
_symmetry.space_group_name_H-M   'P 1'
#
loop_
_entity.id
_entity.type
_entity.pdbx_description
1 polymer ?
#
loop_
_entity_poly.entity_id
_entity_poly.type
_entity_poly.pdbx_seq_one_letter_code
_entity_poly.pdbx_strand_id
1 'polypeptide(L)' 'FPIILSLTEEGFINVRSANYGRTDRYTCSQGRPSDQVTNDQCYLPSTLSIMSQR' A
#
# COMPACT_ATOMS: atom_id res chain seq x y z
N PHE A 1 11.10 -1.50 2.78
CA PHE A 1 10.72 -2.52 1.77
C PHE A 1 10.10 -1.80 0.59
N PRO A 2 10.75 -1.81 -0.59
CA PRO A 2 10.13 -1.29 -1.81
C PRO A 2 9.01 -2.22 -2.28
N ILE A 3 8.04 -1.68 -3.00
CA ILE A 3 7.00 -2.45 -3.70
C ILE A 3 7.52 -2.76 -5.10
N ILE A 4 7.44 -4.02 -5.54
CA ILE A 4 7.83 -4.46 -6.89
C ILE A 4 6.61 -5.09 -7.54
N LEU A 5 6.22 -4.57 -8.70
CA LEU A 5 5.19 -5.14 -9.56
C LEU A 5 5.87 -5.59 -10.86
N SER A 6 5.78 -6.87 -11.20
CA SER A 6 6.43 -7.44 -12.38
C SER A 6 5.50 -8.39 -13.12
N LEU A 7 5.62 -8.43 -14.44
CA LEU A 7 4.95 -9.39 -15.31
C LEU A 7 5.95 -10.45 -15.79
N THR A 8 5.47 -11.66 -16.03
CA THR A 8 6.27 -12.77 -16.57
C THR A 8 6.31 -12.79 -18.11
N GLU A 9 5.45 -12.00 -18.76
CA GLU A 9 5.27 -11.93 -20.22
C GLU A 9 5.13 -10.47 -20.67
N GLU A 10 5.07 -10.24 -21.99
CA GLU A 10 4.76 -8.92 -22.55
C GLU A 10 3.34 -8.49 -22.16
N GLY A 11 3.24 -7.36 -21.45
CA GLY A 11 1.97 -6.80 -21.00
C GLY A 11 2.16 -5.49 -20.25
N PHE A 12 1.07 -4.92 -19.75
CA PHE A 12 1.09 -3.71 -18.93
C PHE A 12 0.39 -3.94 -17.59
N ILE A 13 0.87 -3.27 -16.56
CA ILE A 13 0.25 -3.31 -15.24
C ILE A 13 -0.89 -2.29 -15.21
N ASN A 14 -2.09 -2.76 -14.89
CA ASN A 14 -3.23 -1.90 -14.61
C ASN A 14 -3.55 -1.93 -13.11
N VAL A 15 -3.19 -0.86 -12.39
CA VAL A 15 -3.44 -0.75 -10.94
C VAL A 15 -4.93 -0.47 -10.73
N ARG A 16 -5.66 -1.43 -10.12
CA ARG A 16 -7.10 -1.28 -9.81
C ARG A 16 -7.36 -0.55 -8.49
N SER A 17 -6.47 -0.74 -7.52
CA SER A 17 -6.57 -0.17 -6.19
C SER A 17 -5.18 -0.04 -5.58
N ALA A 18 -4.93 1.05 -4.88
CA ALA A 18 -3.74 1.21 -4.06
C ALA A 18 -4.06 2.10 -2.86
N ASN A 19 -3.53 1.74 -1.69
CA ASN A 19 -3.61 2.56 -0.49
C ASN A 19 -2.22 2.74 0.11
N TYR A 20 -1.89 3.98 0.47
CA TYR A 20 -0.75 4.28 1.32
C TYR A 20 -1.31 4.75 2.66
N GLY A 21 -1.00 4.00 3.72
CA GLY A 21 -1.58 4.19 5.04
C GLY A 21 -1.76 2.86 5.77
N ARG A 22 -2.84 2.73 6.53
CA ARG A 22 -3.15 1.56 7.35
C ARG A 22 -4.66 1.34 7.43
N THR A 23 -5.09 0.12 7.16
CA THR A 23 -6.51 -0.30 7.19
C THR A 23 -6.82 -1.31 8.30
N ASP A 24 -5.77 -1.80 8.98
CA ASP A 24 -5.88 -2.76 10.07
C ASP A 24 -4.65 -2.69 11.01
N ARG A 25 -4.79 -3.24 12.22
CA ARG A 25 -3.77 -3.18 13.28
C ARG A 25 -2.73 -4.29 13.22
N TYR A 26 -2.90 -5.28 12.35
CA TYR A 26 -2.11 -6.52 12.32
C TYR A 26 -1.04 -6.47 11.22
N THR A 27 -1.36 -5.97 10.04
CA THR A 27 -0.45 -5.85 8.90
C THR A 27 0.72 -4.95 9.25
N CYS A 28 1.96 -5.43 9.02
CA CYS A 28 3.20 -4.69 9.33
C CYS A 28 3.28 -4.15 10.78
N SER A 29 2.72 -4.88 11.76
CA SER A 29 2.68 -4.47 13.18
C SER A 29 3.86 -4.95 14.02
N GLN A 30 4.56 -5.99 13.59
CA GLN A 30 5.66 -6.58 14.35
C GLN A 30 6.74 -5.54 14.67
N GLY A 31 7.11 -5.44 15.95
CA GLY A 31 8.12 -4.50 16.43
C GLY A 31 7.69 -3.03 16.44
N ARG A 32 6.41 -2.71 16.18
CA ARG A 32 5.87 -1.35 16.25
C ARG A 32 5.21 -1.09 17.60
N PRO A 33 5.38 0.11 18.21
CA PRO A 33 4.60 0.54 19.37
C PRO A 33 3.10 0.57 19.08
N SER A 34 2.27 0.29 20.10
CA SER A 34 0.80 0.27 20.00
C SER A 34 0.22 1.55 19.38
N ASP A 35 0.76 2.71 19.75
CA ASP A 35 0.27 4.00 19.26
C ASP A 35 0.50 4.19 17.75
N GLN A 36 1.49 3.50 17.16
CA GLN A 36 1.78 3.56 15.72
C GLN A 36 0.89 2.64 14.87
N VAL A 37 0.19 1.68 15.50
CA VAL A 37 -0.66 0.71 14.80
C VAL A 37 -2.15 0.89 15.09
N THR A 38 -2.50 1.75 16.05
CA THR A 38 -3.89 1.96 16.47
C THR A 38 -4.74 2.68 15.41
N ASN A 39 -4.15 3.60 14.63
CA ASN A 39 -4.88 4.29 13.57
C ASN A 39 -5.03 3.40 12.33
N ASP A 40 -6.13 2.66 12.27
CA ASP A 40 -6.52 1.78 11.18
C ASP A 40 -7.46 2.43 10.15
N GLN A 41 -7.71 3.74 10.26
CA GLN A 41 -8.46 4.54 9.29
C GLN A 41 -7.54 5.57 8.62
N CYS A 42 -6.35 5.13 8.24
CA CYS A 42 -5.32 5.98 7.64
C CYS A 42 -5.25 5.70 6.13
N TYR A 43 -5.64 6.69 5.33
CA TYR A 43 -5.71 6.59 3.88
C TYR A 43 -5.09 7.81 3.22
N LEU A 44 -4.39 7.58 2.11
CA LEU A 44 -3.96 8.63 1.19
C LEU A 44 -4.75 8.48 -0.12
N PRO A 45 -5.78 9.31 -0.36
CA PRO A 45 -6.68 9.17 -1.53
C PRO A 45 -5.97 9.23 -2.89
N SER A 46 -4.85 9.95 -2.98
CA SER A 46 -4.06 10.08 -4.21
C SER A 46 -3.22 8.86 -4.56
N THR A 47 -3.14 7.85 -3.69
CA THR A 47 -2.23 6.70 -3.89
C THR A 47 -2.48 5.98 -5.20
N LEU A 48 -3.75 5.73 -5.56
CA LEU A 48 -4.09 5.08 -6.82
C LEU A 48 -3.55 5.86 -8.02
N SER A 49 -3.79 7.17 -8.05
CA SER A 49 -3.32 8.03 -9.14
C SER A 49 -1.79 8.07 -9.20
N ILE A 50 -1.12 8.15 -8.05
CA ILE A 50 0.35 8.13 -7.96
C ILE A 50 0.88 6.81 -8.51
N MET A 51 0.36 5.67 -8.07
CA MET A 51 0.87 4.35 -8.46
C MET A 51 0.55 3.99 -9.91
N SER A 52 -0.55 4.48 -10.47
CA SER A 52 -0.88 4.28 -11.90
C SER A 52 0.01 5.10 -12.84
N GLN A 53 0.76 6.08 -12.32
CA GLN A 53 1.68 6.93 -13.09
C GLN A 53 3.16 6.56 -12.91
N ARG A 54 3.45 5.49 -12.15
CA ARG A 54 4.82 5.01 -11.89
C ARG A 54 5.17 3.86 -12.82
#